data_AF-A0A7X6VCK9-F1
#
_entry.id   AF-A0A7X6VCK9-F1
#
_cell.length_a   1.000
_cell.length_b   1.000
_cell.length_c   1.000
_cell.angle_alpha   90.00
_cell.angle_beta   90.00
_cell.angle_gamma   90.00
#
_symmetry.space_group_name_H-M   'P 1'
#
loop_
_entity.id
_entity.type
_entity.pdbx_description
1 polymer ?
#
loop_
_entity_poly.entity_id
_entity_poly.type
_entity_poly.pdbx_seq_one_letter_code
_entity_poly.pdbx_strand_id
1 'polypeptide(L)'
;MNLIERYLYAIKKYLPEEIREDAGKELRANIEDMLPVDYTDDDVYQVLMNLGSPRKLANEYNSQKRYLIGPGYYDNYISVLKKVIGMFVSVALSIAFLVWIVESPAYWYQVNNITKLFVNLITSGIAGVMQSALWVTIVFIILERTEVEVGYIPFFNKKWTPNDLPELPVDEKMRISRGETVFSMFFTILVTALLYFRPQLIALFRTGENGSIDITPLLDIDRLQFYIPVIIVLALVQLGMFIWKFIAEIWSLPLAILNAVYYAAICILVIMMLIDHALVNPEFISVLSSIAKVPIETVSAWIIKGKLIFGFAFIGMCAYDSARTLLRCISKPK
;
A
#
# COMPACT_ATOMS: atom_id res chain seq x y z
N MET A 1 48.46 7.20 39.52
CA MET A 1 47.19 7.73 38.98
C MET A 1 46.18 6.59 38.97
N ASN A 2 45.10 6.70 39.75
CA ASN A 2 44.18 5.60 40.03
C ASN A 2 43.40 5.16 38.77
N LEU A 3 43.58 3.91 38.31
CA LEU A 3 42.93 3.37 37.11
C LEU A 3 41.40 3.33 37.28
N ILE A 4 40.92 3.11 38.50
CA ILE A 4 39.50 3.06 38.87
C ILE A 4 38.84 4.41 38.60
N GLU A 5 39.47 5.52 39.01
CA GLU A 5 38.93 6.87 38.76
C GLU A 5 38.78 7.18 37.28
N ARG A 6 39.76 6.75 36.46
CA ARG A 6 39.70 6.92 35.01
C ARG A 6 38.59 6.07 34.39
N TYR A 7 38.40 4.85 34.90
CA TYR A 7 37.35 3.94 34.44
C TYR A 7 35.95 4.48 34.78
N LEU A 8 35.74 4.91 36.04
CA LEU A 8 34.49 5.53 36.48
C LEU A 8 34.18 6.82 35.72
N TYR A 9 35.18 7.67 35.51
CA TYR A 9 35.02 8.88 34.70
C TYR A 9 34.60 8.55 33.25
N ALA A 10 35.21 7.53 32.64
CA ALA A 10 34.86 7.08 31.30
C ALA A 10 33.42 6.56 31.21
N ILE A 11 32.94 5.82 32.22
CA ILE A 11 31.56 5.32 32.28
C ILE A 11 30.57 6.46 32.46
N LYS A 12 30.83 7.37 33.41
CA LYS A 12 29.96 8.52 33.70
C LYS A 12 29.68 9.38 32.44
N LYS A 13 30.64 9.47 31.52
CA LYS A 13 30.48 10.19 30.25
C LYS A 13 29.41 9.60 29.33
N TYR A 14 29.12 8.30 29.45
CA TYR A 14 28.13 7.61 28.62
C TYR A 14 26.76 7.48 29.30
N LEU A 15 26.65 7.78 30.59
CA LEU A 15 25.40 7.69 31.35
C LEU A 15 24.55 8.99 31.26
N PRO A 16 23.21 8.86 31.21
CA PRO A 16 22.29 9.99 31.43
C PRO A 16 22.61 10.73 32.73
N GLU A 17 22.44 12.04 32.73
CA GLU A 17 22.79 12.90 33.87
C GLU A 17 22.06 12.52 35.16
N GLU A 18 20.81 12.07 35.03
CA GLU A 18 19.93 11.65 36.12
C GLU A 18 20.49 10.47 36.94
N ILE A 19 21.13 9.48 36.29
CA ILE A 19 21.63 8.26 36.94
C ILE A 19 23.15 8.25 37.12
N ARG A 20 23.86 9.24 36.59
CA ARG A 20 25.32 9.25 36.48
C ARG A 20 26.03 9.15 37.84
N GLU A 21 25.52 9.86 38.85
CA GLU A 21 26.14 9.88 40.17
C GLU A 21 25.84 8.61 40.97
N ASP A 22 24.59 8.15 40.97
CA ASP A 22 24.18 6.96 41.72
C ASP A 22 24.79 5.70 41.12
N ALA A 23 24.69 5.51 39.79
CA ALA A 23 25.34 4.40 39.11
C ALA A 23 26.87 4.46 39.28
N GLY A 24 27.47 5.64 39.32
CA GLY A 24 28.91 5.79 39.57
C GLY A 24 29.35 5.34 40.97
N LYS A 25 28.52 5.59 41.99
CA LYS A 25 28.78 5.12 43.37
C LYS A 25 28.60 3.61 43.49
N GLU A 26 27.53 3.08 42.91
CA GLU A 26 27.27 1.64 42.87
C GLU A 26 28.41 0.88 42.17
N LEU A 27 28.86 1.37 41.02
CA LEU A 27 29.95 0.75 40.28
C LEU A 27 31.28 0.80 41.04
N ARG A 28 31.53 1.88 41.79
CA ARG A 28 32.70 1.98 42.66
C ARG A 28 32.65 0.92 43.75
N ALA A 29 31.53 0.83 44.47
CA ALA A 29 31.36 -0.16 45.53
C ALA A 29 31.55 -1.58 44.99
N ASN A 30 30.99 -1.88 43.82
CA ASN A 30 31.14 -3.17 43.16
C ASN A 30 32.60 -3.49 42.79
N ILE A 31 33.34 -2.51 42.26
CA ILE A 31 34.79 -2.67 41.98
C ILE A 31 35.57 -2.90 43.28
N GLU A 32 35.26 -2.15 44.35
CA GLU A 32 35.92 -2.29 45.65
C GLU A 32 35.64 -3.65 46.30
N ASP A 33 34.42 -4.18 46.17
CA ASP A 33 34.03 -5.52 46.66
C ASP A 33 34.71 -6.67 45.88
N MET A 34 35.05 -6.44 44.61
CA MET A 34 35.80 -7.41 43.79
C MET A 34 37.30 -7.45 44.13
N LEU A 35 37.83 -6.44 44.82
CA LEU A 35 39.24 -6.34 45.16
C LEU A 35 39.53 -6.99 46.52
N PRO A 36 40.68 -7.68 46.68
CA PRO A 36 41.13 -8.18 47.98
C PRO A 36 41.53 -7.03 48.92
N VAL A 37 41.57 -7.29 50.23
CA VAL A 37 41.85 -6.30 51.29
C VAL A 37 43.19 -5.56 51.07
N ASP A 38 44.21 -6.28 50.59
CA ASP A 38 45.51 -5.74 50.18
C ASP A 38 45.71 -5.98 48.68
N TYR A 39 45.08 -5.13 47.85
CA TYR A 39 45.16 -5.26 46.39
C TYR A 39 46.38 -4.55 45.78
N THR A 40 46.83 -5.07 44.65
CA THR A 40 47.90 -4.51 43.82
C THR A 40 47.34 -3.84 42.56
N ASP A 41 48.19 -3.10 41.84
CA ASP A 41 47.80 -2.48 40.56
C ASP A 41 47.43 -3.53 39.49
N ASP A 42 47.96 -4.76 39.57
CA ASP A 42 47.61 -5.86 38.65
C ASP A 42 46.20 -6.40 38.95
N ASP A 43 45.81 -6.50 40.24
CA ASP A 43 44.46 -6.90 40.64
C ASP A 43 43.41 -5.92 40.10
N VAL A 44 43.69 -4.62 40.20
CA VAL A 44 42.82 -3.56 39.63
C VAL A 44 42.71 -3.71 38.12
N TYR A 45 43.83 -3.99 37.43
CA TYR A 45 43.82 -4.21 35.99
C TYR A 45 42.95 -5.42 35.60
N GLN A 46 43.08 -6.54 36.30
CA GLN A 46 42.30 -7.75 36.02
C GLN A 46 40.80 -7.54 36.28
N VAL A 47 40.43 -6.89 37.40
CA VAL A 47 39.03 -6.57 37.70
C VAL A 47 38.41 -5.68 36.61
N LEU A 48 39.10 -4.62 36.21
CA LEU A 48 38.62 -3.72 35.15
C LEU A 48 38.58 -4.39 33.77
N MET A 49 39.51 -5.31 33.50
CA MET A 49 39.50 -6.11 32.28
C MET A 49 38.31 -7.08 32.23
N ASN A 50 37.98 -7.70 33.37
CA ASN A 50 36.82 -8.60 33.52
C ASN A 50 35.49 -7.84 33.35
N LEU A 51 35.39 -6.62 33.89
CA LEU A 51 34.24 -5.73 33.68
C LEU A 51 34.11 -5.24 32.23
N GLY A 52 35.20 -5.28 31.45
CA GLY A 52 35.21 -4.98 30.04
C GLY A 52 35.12 -3.48 29.72
N SER A 53 34.61 -3.14 28.53
CA SER A 53 34.69 -1.75 28.06
C SER A 53 33.68 -0.83 28.77
N PRO A 54 34.12 0.37 29.22
CA PRO A 54 33.24 1.36 29.86
C PRO A 54 31.94 1.64 29.09
N ARG A 55 32.01 1.62 27.75
CA ARG A 55 30.86 1.88 26.88
C ARG A 55 29.85 0.72 26.88
N LYS A 56 30.30 -0.54 26.96
CA LYS A 56 29.40 -1.69 27.05
C LYS A 56 28.72 -1.72 28.41
N LEU A 57 29.49 -1.56 29.49
CA LEU A 57 28.96 -1.56 30.84
C LEU A 57 27.97 -0.39 31.06
N ALA A 58 28.28 0.82 30.59
CA ALA A 58 27.35 1.94 30.68
C ALA A 58 26.01 1.72 29.94
N ASN A 59 26.00 0.93 28.86
CA ASN A 59 24.76 0.58 28.15
C ASN A 59 23.88 -0.40 28.95
N GLU A 60 24.44 -1.18 29.87
CA GLU A 60 23.70 -2.10 30.74
C GLU A 60 22.98 -1.34 31.86
N TYR A 61 23.62 -0.29 32.40
CA TYR A 61 23.02 0.63 33.37
C TYR A 61 21.98 1.57 32.76
N ASN A 62 21.98 1.74 31.43
CA ASN A 62 21.03 2.63 30.77
C ASN A 62 19.71 1.89 30.48
N SER A 63 18.72 2.12 31.34
CA SER A 63 17.36 1.59 31.20
C SER A 63 16.67 2.04 29.90
N GLN A 64 17.00 3.24 29.40
CA GLN A 64 16.48 3.77 28.14
C GLN A 64 17.51 3.60 27.01
N LYS A 65 17.51 2.43 26.38
CA LYS A 65 18.32 2.20 25.18
C LYS A 65 17.90 3.20 24.09
N ARG A 66 18.85 3.99 23.57
CA ARG A 66 18.62 5.07 22.58
C ARG A 66 18.40 4.54 21.16
N TYR A 67 17.41 3.66 20.98
CA TYR A 67 16.99 3.23 19.65
C TYR A 67 16.02 4.25 19.03
N LEU A 68 16.06 4.39 17.71
CA LEU A 68 15.01 5.11 16.98
C LEU A 68 13.70 4.31 16.99
N ILE A 69 13.83 2.99 16.83
CA ILE A 69 12.77 1.99 16.94
C ILE A 69 13.40 0.82 17.72
N GLY A 70 12.83 0.51 18.87
CA GLY A 70 13.35 -0.50 19.78
C GLY A 70 13.16 -1.92 19.24
N PRO A 71 13.91 -2.90 19.77
CA PRO A 71 13.79 -4.30 19.36
C PRO A 71 12.37 -4.87 19.55
N GLY A 72 11.57 -4.34 20.48
CA GLY A 72 10.17 -4.74 20.65
C GLY A 72 9.26 -4.37 19.48
N TYR A 73 9.55 -3.27 18.77
CA TYR A 73 8.72 -2.77 17.67
C TYR A 73 9.30 -3.09 16.28
N TYR A 74 10.57 -3.50 16.21
CA TYR A 74 11.32 -3.60 14.95
C TYR A 74 10.71 -4.58 13.94
N ASP A 75 10.26 -5.76 14.37
CA ASP A 75 9.67 -6.75 13.47
C ASP A 75 8.34 -6.27 12.88
N ASN A 76 7.52 -5.63 13.71
CA ASN A 76 6.27 -5.01 13.28
C ASN A 76 6.51 -3.82 12.36
N TYR A 77 7.52 -3.00 12.65
CA TYR A 77 7.96 -1.92 11.78
C TYR A 77 8.33 -2.43 10.38
N ILE A 78 9.18 -3.45 10.28
CA ILE A 78 9.59 -4.00 8.98
C ILE A 78 8.39 -4.62 8.24
N SER A 79 7.49 -5.31 8.94
CA SER A 79 6.29 -5.89 8.35
C SER A 79 5.37 -4.81 7.76
N VAL A 80 5.06 -3.76 8.53
CA VAL A 80 4.24 -2.63 8.09
C VAL A 80 4.93 -1.83 6.98
N LEU A 81 6.23 -1.57 7.11
CA LEU A 81 7.00 -0.83 6.11
C LEU A 81 6.93 -1.50 4.73
N LYS A 82 7.20 -2.81 4.65
CA LYS A 82 7.10 -3.56 3.39
C LYS A 82 5.71 -3.46 2.78
N LYS A 83 4.67 -3.52 3.62
CA LYS A 83 3.27 -3.42 3.18
C LYS A 83 2.98 -2.04 2.59
N VAL A 84 3.27 -0.98 3.34
CA VAL A 84 2.97 0.40 2.94
C VAL A 84 3.80 0.82 1.73
N ILE A 85 5.04 0.36 1.59
CA ILE A 85 5.85 0.59 0.38
C ILE A 85 5.13 0.06 -0.86
N GLY A 86 4.66 -1.20 -0.84
CA GLY A 86 3.97 -1.79 -1.98
C GLY A 86 2.74 -0.99 -2.40
N MET A 87 1.96 -0.51 -1.44
CA MET A 87 0.79 0.33 -1.68
C MET A 87 1.17 1.70 -2.27
N PHE A 88 2.12 2.42 -1.66
CA PHE A 88 2.52 3.76 -2.13
C PHE A 88 3.15 3.71 -3.51
N VAL A 89 3.98 2.71 -3.78
CA VAL A 89 4.58 2.50 -5.11
C VAL A 89 3.49 2.23 -6.15
N SER A 90 2.51 1.37 -5.84
CA SER A 90 1.38 1.10 -6.74
C SER A 90 0.61 2.37 -7.09
N VAL A 91 0.26 3.18 -6.08
CA VAL A 91 -0.44 4.44 -6.28
C VAL A 91 0.40 5.44 -7.08
N ALA A 92 1.68 5.61 -6.73
CA ALA A 92 2.58 6.53 -7.42
C ALA A 92 2.79 6.16 -8.89
N LEU A 93 2.98 4.87 -9.20
CA LEU A 93 3.08 4.38 -10.57
C LEU A 93 1.78 4.58 -11.34
N SER A 94 0.63 4.33 -10.70
CA SER A 94 -0.69 4.59 -11.30
C SER A 94 -0.83 6.06 -11.69
N ILE A 95 -0.51 6.98 -10.78
CA ILE A 95 -0.58 8.42 -11.03
C ILE A 95 0.39 8.84 -12.14
N ALA A 96 1.64 8.38 -12.11
CA ALA A 96 2.64 8.71 -13.13
C ALA A 96 2.21 8.25 -14.53
N PHE A 97 1.65 7.05 -14.62
CA PHE A 97 1.10 6.52 -15.87
C PHE A 97 -0.12 7.31 -16.34
N LEU A 98 -1.00 7.72 -15.41
CA LEU A 98 -2.14 8.57 -15.73
C LEU A 98 -1.73 9.95 -16.25
N VAL A 99 -0.73 10.59 -15.63
CA VAL A 99 -0.20 11.87 -16.12
C VAL A 99 0.27 11.74 -17.57
N TRP A 100 0.99 10.66 -17.88
CA TRP A 100 1.43 10.38 -19.25
C TRP A 100 0.26 10.16 -20.23
N ILE A 101 -0.81 9.48 -19.80
CA ILE A 101 -2.04 9.30 -20.61
C ILE A 101 -2.76 10.64 -20.85
N VAL A 102 -2.77 11.53 -19.87
CA VAL A 102 -3.44 12.83 -19.98
C VAL A 102 -2.67 13.77 -20.90
N GLU A 103 -1.34 13.65 -20.96
CA GLU A 103 -0.49 14.39 -21.91
C GLU A 103 -0.79 14.04 -23.38
N SER A 104 -0.71 15.03 -24.26
CA SER A 104 -1.26 14.95 -25.63
C SER A 104 -0.71 13.78 -26.49
N PRO A 105 -1.59 13.00 -27.18
CA PRO A 105 -1.24 11.87 -28.06
C PRO A 105 -0.25 12.17 -29.18
N ALA A 106 -0.24 13.42 -29.68
CA ALA A 106 0.63 13.87 -30.77
C ALA A 106 2.14 13.66 -30.48
N TYR A 107 2.51 13.52 -29.21
CA TYR A 107 3.89 13.35 -28.79
C TYR A 107 4.23 11.92 -28.36
N TRP A 108 3.27 10.99 -28.30
CA TRP A 108 3.46 9.64 -27.74
C TRP A 108 4.49 8.81 -28.52
N TYR A 109 4.55 8.97 -29.84
CA TYR A 109 5.45 8.21 -30.73
C TYR A 109 6.87 8.77 -30.78
N GLN A 110 7.13 9.94 -30.19
CA GLN A 110 8.49 10.47 -30.14
C GLN A 110 9.30 9.67 -29.10
N VAL A 111 10.48 9.18 -29.49
CA VAL A 111 11.38 8.41 -28.61
C VAL A 111 11.62 9.13 -27.27
N ASN A 112 11.68 10.46 -27.30
CA ASN A 112 11.83 11.30 -26.11
C ASN A 112 10.69 11.11 -25.08
N ASN A 113 9.46 10.87 -25.52
CA ASN A 113 8.30 10.71 -24.64
C ASN A 113 8.22 9.33 -23.98
N ILE A 114 8.64 8.28 -24.69
CA ILE A 114 8.75 6.94 -24.10
C ILE A 114 9.84 6.95 -23.03
N THR A 115 11.01 7.55 -23.32
CA THR A 115 12.08 7.70 -22.34
C THR A 115 11.62 8.52 -21.12
N LYS A 116 10.89 9.62 -21.33
CA LYS A 116 10.30 10.40 -20.24
C LYS A 116 9.32 9.60 -19.39
N LEU A 117 8.48 8.74 -19.99
CA LEU A 117 7.61 7.83 -19.25
C LEU A 117 8.42 6.93 -18.32
N PHE A 118 9.46 6.26 -18.82
CA PHE A 118 10.31 5.39 -17.99
C PHE A 118 10.99 6.17 -16.86
N VAL A 119 11.52 7.36 -17.15
CA VAL A 119 12.10 8.22 -16.11
C VAL A 119 11.05 8.59 -15.06
N ASN A 120 9.85 9.02 -15.48
CA ASN A 120 8.77 9.41 -14.57
C ASN A 120 8.26 8.23 -13.72
N LEU A 121 8.17 7.03 -14.29
CA LEU A 121 7.78 5.83 -13.54
C LEU A 121 8.83 5.49 -12.47
N ILE A 122 10.12 5.54 -12.82
CA ILE A 122 11.22 5.27 -11.88
C ILE A 122 11.23 6.33 -10.76
N THR A 123 11.18 7.62 -11.11
CA THR A 123 11.20 8.71 -10.12
C THR A 123 9.98 8.66 -9.20
N SER A 124 8.80 8.37 -9.74
CA SER A 124 7.57 8.23 -8.94
C SER A 124 7.60 6.99 -8.04
N GLY A 125 8.15 5.87 -8.52
CA GLY A 125 8.38 4.68 -7.69
C GLY A 125 9.31 4.97 -6.51
N ILE A 126 10.45 5.64 -6.77
CA ILE A 126 11.40 6.06 -5.72
C ILE A 126 10.72 7.01 -4.73
N ALA A 127 9.97 8.00 -5.22
CA ALA A 127 9.21 8.90 -4.37
C ALA A 127 8.20 8.15 -3.49
N GLY A 128 7.49 7.16 -4.04
CA GLY A 128 6.59 6.28 -3.29
C GLY A 128 7.29 5.51 -2.17
N VAL A 129 8.48 4.95 -2.43
CA VAL A 129 9.32 4.29 -1.41
C VAL A 129 9.75 5.28 -0.33
N MET A 130 10.22 6.47 -0.70
CA MET A 130 10.66 7.48 0.26
C MET A 130 9.52 7.97 1.15
N GLN A 131 8.36 8.28 0.57
CA GLN A 131 7.19 8.77 1.29
C GLN A 131 6.66 7.71 2.26
N SER A 132 6.53 6.47 1.80
CA SER A 132 6.10 5.36 2.68
C SER A 132 7.09 5.12 3.82
N ALA A 133 8.39 5.09 3.54
CA ALA A 133 9.41 4.92 4.57
C ALA A 133 9.38 6.05 5.60
N LEU A 134 9.25 7.30 5.16
CA LEU A 134 9.16 8.46 6.04
C LEU A 134 7.97 8.35 6.99
N TRP A 135 6.76 8.17 6.46
CA TRP A 135 5.55 8.17 7.29
C TRP A 135 5.47 6.98 8.22
N VAL A 136 5.86 5.77 7.76
CA VAL A 136 5.91 4.60 8.62
C VAL A 136 6.92 4.79 9.74
N THR A 137 8.11 5.32 9.44
CA THR A 137 9.14 5.58 10.45
C THR A 137 8.65 6.59 11.49
N ILE A 138 8.01 7.69 11.07
CA ILE A 138 7.44 8.69 11.98
C ILE A 138 6.40 8.04 12.91
N VAL A 139 5.48 7.25 12.38
CA VAL A 139 4.46 6.57 13.19
C VAL A 139 5.10 5.65 14.22
N PHE A 140 6.10 4.85 13.84
CA PHE A 140 6.77 3.94 14.76
C PHE A 140 7.63 4.67 15.80
N ILE A 141 8.24 5.80 15.45
CA ILE A 141 8.92 6.68 16.42
C ILE A 141 7.90 7.18 17.45
N ILE A 142 6.72 7.63 17.01
CA ILE A 142 5.68 8.11 17.93
C ILE A 142 5.22 6.97 18.84
N LEU A 143 4.94 5.78 18.29
CA LEU A 143 4.49 4.60 19.05
C LEU A 143 5.50 4.21 20.13
N GLU A 144 6.79 4.11 19.78
CA GLU A 144 7.88 3.83 20.71
C GLU A 144 7.94 4.87 21.85
N ARG A 145 7.77 6.16 21.52
CA ARG A 145 7.83 7.27 22.50
C ARG A 145 6.62 7.35 23.41
N THR A 146 5.47 6.84 22.95
CA THR A 146 4.24 6.79 23.73
C THR A 146 4.08 5.51 24.55
N GLU A 147 5.05 4.58 24.48
CA GLU A 147 5.03 3.27 25.15
C GLU A 147 3.75 2.46 24.88
N VAL A 148 3.13 2.67 23.71
CA VAL A 148 1.90 1.97 23.33
C VAL A 148 2.24 0.56 22.89
N GLU A 149 1.89 -0.43 23.72
CA GLU A 149 2.17 -1.85 23.47
C GLU A 149 1.95 -2.27 22.00
N VAL A 150 2.95 -2.94 21.43
CA VAL A 150 2.96 -3.33 20.01
C VAL A 150 1.85 -4.34 19.75
N GLY A 151 0.79 -3.89 19.08
CA GLY A 151 -0.45 -4.64 18.87
C GLY A 151 -1.70 -3.86 19.27
N TYR A 152 -1.53 -2.78 20.03
CA TYR A 152 -2.56 -1.83 20.41
C TYR A 152 -2.52 -0.59 19.52
N ILE A 153 -3.43 -0.51 18.55
CA ILE A 153 -3.71 0.78 17.90
C ILE A 153 -4.50 1.60 18.95
N PRO A 154 -4.07 2.82 19.33
CA PRO A 154 -4.75 3.62 20.36
C PRO A 154 -6.24 3.87 20.09
N PHE A 155 -6.65 3.79 18.82
CA PHE A 155 -8.04 3.95 18.40
C PHE A 155 -8.96 2.77 18.80
N PHE A 156 -8.37 1.60 19.07
CA PHE A 156 -9.07 0.39 19.50
C PHE A 156 -8.47 -0.09 20.83
N ASN A 157 -8.95 0.50 21.91
CA ASN A 157 -8.49 0.34 23.29
C ASN A 157 -8.84 -1.06 23.87
N LYS A 158 -8.36 -2.15 23.24
CA LYS A 158 -8.81 -3.53 23.52
C LYS A 158 -8.14 -4.27 24.70
N LYS A 159 -6.96 -4.02 25.28
CA LYS A 159 -6.25 -4.94 26.23
C LYS A 159 -6.14 -6.43 25.79
N TRP A 160 -4.91 -6.93 25.66
CA TRP A 160 -4.66 -8.28 25.13
C TRP A 160 -5.36 -9.35 25.99
N THR A 161 -6.05 -10.28 25.33
CA THR A 161 -6.66 -11.46 25.94
C THR A 161 -6.16 -12.73 25.25
N PRO A 162 -6.18 -13.90 25.90
CA PRO A 162 -5.86 -15.17 25.25
C PRO A 162 -6.71 -15.47 24.00
N ASN A 163 -7.87 -14.83 23.85
CA ASN A 163 -8.70 -14.93 22.65
C ASN A 163 -8.12 -14.17 21.44
N ASP A 164 -7.10 -13.33 21.64
CA ASP A 164 -6.36 -12.62 20.59
C ASP A 164 -5.17 -13.43 20.06
N LEU A 165 -4.96 -14.66 20.58
CA LEU A 165 -4.04 -15.60 19.96
C LEU A 165 -4.45 -15.81 18.50
N PRO A 166 -3.51 -15.72 17.55
CA PRO A 166 -3.83 -16.00 16.15
C PRO A 166 -4.36 -17.42 16.05
N GLU A 167 -5.50 -17.57 15.36
CA GLU A 167 -6.02 -18.89 14.98
C GLU A 167 -4.89 -19.70 14.29
N LEU A 168 -4.89 -21.01 14.51
CA LEU A 168 -3.97 -21.94 13.82
C LEU A 168 -3.91 -21.62 12.32
N PRO A 169 -2.75 -21.84 11.66
CA PRO A 169 -2.51 -21.35 10.30
C PRO A 169 -3.69 -21.66 9.39
N VAL A 170 -4.42 -20.60 9.05
CA VAL A 170 -5.59 -20.66 8.18
C VAL A 170 -5.12 -21.17 6.82
N ASP A 171 -5.88 -22.07 6.21
CA ASP A 171 -5.68 -22.55 4.84
C ASP A 171 -5.18 -21.43 3.92
N GLU A 172 -4.12 -21.65 3.15
CA GLU A 172 -3.57 -20.68 2.20
C GLU A 172 -4.64 -20.10 1.24
N LYS A 173 -5.73 -20.83 1.03
CA LYS A 173 -6.91 -20.42 0.25
C LYS A 173 -7.61 -19.17 0.79
N MET A 174 -7.43 -18.82 2.07
CA MET A 174 -8.00 -17.65 2.72
C MET A 174 -7.09 -16.42 2.66
N ARG A 175 -5.81 -16.59 2.28
CA ARG A 175 -4.87 -15.48 2.14
C ARG A 175 -5.23 -14.64 0.92
N ILE A 176 -5.24 -13.33 1.11
CA ILE A 176 -5.45 -12.37 0.02
C ILE A 176 -4.13 -12.23 -0.75
N SER A 177 -4.18 -12.42 -2.07
CA SER A 177 -3.01 -12.22 -2.92
C SER A 177 -2.66 -10.72 -2.96
N ARG A 178 -1.46 -10.39 -2.49
CA ARG A 178 -0.95 -9.01 -2.46
C ARG A 178 -0.75 -8.47 -3.87
N GLY A 179 -0.24 -9.30 -4.79
CA GLY A 179 -0.07 -8.94 -6.19
C GLY A 179 -1.39 -8.69 -6.89
N GLU A 180 -2.40 -9.52 -6.64
CA GLU A 180 -3.75 -9.33 -7.18
C GLU A 180 -4.38 -8.02 -6.67
N THR A 181 -4.26 -7.74 -5.37
CA THR A 181 -4.80 -6.50 -4.78
C THR A 181 -4.13 -5.26 -5.37
N VAL A 182 -2.80 -5.27 -5.51
CA VAL A 182 -2.03 -4.18 -6.13
C VAL A 182 -2.40 -4.00 -7.60
N PHE A 183 -2.54 -5.10 -8.33
CA PHE A 183 -2.93 -5.07 -9.75
C PHE A 183 -4.35 -4.53 -9.93
N SER A 184 -5.30 -4.99 -9.11
CA SER A 184 -6.68 -4.48 -9.14
C SER A 184 -6.73 -3.00 -8.76
N MET A 185 -5.95 -2.56 -7.78
CA MET A 185 -5.86 -1.14 -7.39
C MET A 185 -5.36 -0.27 -8.55
N PHE A 186 -4.28 -0.68 -9.21
CA PHE A 186 -3.76 0.00 -10.40
C PHE A 186 -4.81 0.06 -11.51
N PHE A 187 -5.48 -1.06 -11.80
CA PHE A 187 -6.47 -1.13 -12.87
C PHE A 187 -7.72 -0.27 -12.57
N THR A 188 -8.20 -0.25 -11.32
CA THR A 188 -9.30 0.61 -10.90
C THR A 188 -8.95 2.09 -11.09
N ILE A 189 -7.76 2.51 -10.64
CA ILE A 189 -7.26 3.88 -10.82
C ILE A 189 -7.16 4.21 -12.32
N LEU A 190 -6.57 3.30 -13.09
CA LEU A 190 -6.36 3.47 -14.52
C LEU A 190 -7.68 3.66 -15.28
N VAL A 191 -8.62 2.72 -15.15
CA VAL A 191 -9.89 2.75 -15.87
C VAL A 191 -10.72 3.97 -15.46
N THR A 192 -10.79 4.27 -14.17
CA THR A 192 -11.58 5.41 -13.66
C THR A 192 -11.05 6.73 -14.21
N ALA A 193 -9.73 6.93 -14.16
CA ALA A 193 -9.11 8.15 -14.64
C ALA A 193 -9.11 8.24 -16.17
N LEU A 194 -9.00 7.12 -16.90
CA LEU A 194 -9.16 7.08 -18.35
C LEU A 194 -10.57 7.57 -18.75
N LEU A 195 -11.62 7.03 -18.11
CA LEU A 195 -13.00 7.43 -18.38
C LEU A 195 -13.27 8.90 -18.01
N TYR A 196 -12.64 9.40 -16.95
CA TYR A 196 -12.83 10.79 -16.50
C TYR A 196 -12.05 11.81 -17.34
N PHE A 197 -10.74 11.64 -17.48
CA PHE A 197 -9.88 12.66 -18.11
C PHE A 197 -9.82 12.54 -19.64
N ARG A 198 -9.87 11.32 -20.17
CA ARG A 198 -9.64 11.05 -21.60
C ARG A 198 -10.56 9.95 -22.15
N PRO A 199 -11.90 10.10 -22.06
CA PRO A 199 -12.82 9.12 -22.65
C PRO A 199 -12.64 8.99 -24.17
N GLN A 200 -12.12 10.03 -24.81
CA GLN A 200 -11.78 10.12 -26.23
C GLN A 200 -10.67 9.15 -26.68
N LEU A 201 -9.92 8.52 -25.76
CA LEU A 201 -8.92 7.50 -26.13
C LEU A 201 -9.56 6.17 -26.52
N ILE A 202 -10.81 5.93 -26.11
CA ILE A 202 -11.61 4.79 -26.57
C ILE A 202 -12.34 5.23 -27.84
N ALA A 203 -11.60 5.37 -28.93
CA ALA A 203 -12.08 5.96 -30.18
C ALA A 203 -11.59 5.18 -31.42
N LEU A 204 -12.25 5.42 -32.55
CA LEU A 204 -11.70 5.08 -33.86
C LEU A 204 -10.82 6.24 -34.33
N PHE A 205 -9.58 5.90 -34.71
CA PHE A 205 -8.63 6.85 -35.28
C PHE A 205 -8.67 6.71 -36.80
N ARG A 206 -9.02 7.79 -37.50
CA ARG A 206 -8.99 7.84 -38.96
C ARG A 206 -8.03 8.91 -39.42
N THR A 207 -7.08 8.55 -40.28
CA THR A 207 -6.27 9.55 -40.99
C THR A 207 -7.10 10.10 -42.14
N GLY A 208 -7.44 11.40 -42.06
CA GLY A 208 -8.10 12.14 -43.13
C GLY A 208 -7.14 12.37 -44.31
N GLU A 209 -7.72 12.72 -45.47
CA GLU A 209 -6.96 12.92 -46.73
C GLU A 209 -5.89 14.03 -46.64
N ASN A 210 -6.02 14.95 -45.68
CA ASN A 210 -5.06 16.03 -45.42
C ASN A 210 -3.99 15.69 -44.35
N GLY A 211 -3.93 14.44 -43.88
CA GLY A 211 -3.04 14.01 -42.81
C GLY A 211 -3.50 14.37 -41.39
N SER A 212 -4.71 14.95 -41.23
CA SER A 212 -5.34 15.17 -39.92
C SER A 212 -5.91 13.86 -39.36
N ILE A 213 -5.67 13.56 -38.09
CA ILE A 213 -6.27 12.40 -37.41
C ILE A 213 -7.64 12.83 -36.89
N ASP A 214 -8.69 12.30 -37.49
CA ASP A 214 -10.05 12.42 -37.01
C ASP A 214 -10.29 11.36 -35.93
N ILE A 215 -10.80 11.79 -34.78
CA ILE A 215 -10.96 10.95 -33.58
C ILE A 215 -12.45 10.90 -33.27
N THR A 216 -13.07 9.76 -33.50
CA THR A 216 -14.50 9.54 -33.18
C THR A 216 -14.60 8.67 -31.93
N PRO A 217 -14.96 9.24 -30.75
CA PRO A 217 -15.10 8.49 -29.51
C PRO A 217 -16.20 7.44 -29.61
N LEU A 218 -15.98 6.26 -28.98
CA LEU A 218 -16.99 5.22 -28.84
C LEU A 218 -18.15 5.67 -27.96
N LEU A 219 -17.82 6.32 -26.86
CA LEU A 219 -18.77 6.78 -25.86
C LEU A 219 -19.14 8.24 -26.13
N ASP A 220 -20.43 8.55 -26.06
CA ASP A 220 -20.90 9.93 -26.06
C ASP A 220 -20.44 10.62 -24.77
N ILE A 221 -19.74 11.74 -24.90
CA ILE A 221 -19.05 12.40 -23.78
C ILE A 221 -20.08 13.03 -22.83
N ASP A 222 -21.11 13.67 -23.37
CA ASP A 222 -22.14 14.35 -22.58
C ASP A 222 -22.95 13.33 -21.79
N ARG A 223 -23.29 12.20 -22.42
CA ARG A 223 -23.99 11.11 -21.74
C ARG A 223 -23.11 10.40 -20.71
N LEU A 224 -21.81 10.23 -21.00
CA LEU A 224 -20.87 9.61 -20.06
C LEU A 224 -20.70 10.44 -18.79
N GLN A 225 -20.67 11.78 -18.88
CA GLN A 225 -20.57 12.67 -17.72
C GLN A 225 -21.66 12.45 -16.67
N PHE A 226 -22.84 11.99 -17.08
CA PHE A 226 -23.92 11.62 -16.15
C PHE A 226 -23.55 10.44 -15.23
N TYR A 227 -22.78 9.47 -15.74
CA TYR A 227 -22.36 8.27 -14.98
C TYR A 227 -21.07 8.48 -14.18
N ILE A 228 -20.25 9.46 -14.57
CA ILE A 228 -18.94 9.75 -13.95
C ILE A 228 -19.00 9.90 -12.42
N PRO A 229 -19.93 10.66 -11.81
CA PRO A 229 -19.98 10.79 -10.35
C PRO A 229 -20.14 9.45 -9.63
N VAL A 230 -20.99 8.56 -10.17
CA VAL A 230 -21.23 7.23 -9.60
C VAL A 230 -20.01 6.34 -9.78
N ILE A 231 -19.34 6.41 -10.94
CA ILE A 231 -18.08 5.70 -11.20
C ILE A 231 -17.01 6.11 -10.19
N ILE A 232 -16.85 7.42 -9.93
CA ILE A 232 -15.87 7.94 -8.97
C ILE A 232 -16.18 7.45 -7.56
N VAL A 233 -17.44 7.51 -7.12
CA VAL A 233 -17.83 7.03 -5.78
C VAL A 233 -17.52 5.55 -5.62
N LEU A 234 -17.88 4.71 -6.60
CA LEU A 234 -17.60 3.28 -6.56
C LEU A 234 -16.10 2.99 -6.58
N ALA A 235 -15.32 3.73 -7.38
CA ALA A 235 -13.86 3.61 -7.39
C ALA A 235 -13.25 3.94 -6.01
N LEU A 236 -13.70 5.01 -5.36
CA LEU A 236 -13.25 5.38 -4.01
C LEU A 236 -13.59 4.30 -2.98
N VAL A 237 -14.80 3.75 -3.04
CA VAL A 237 -15.21 2.61 -2.18
C VAL A 237 -14.30 1.41 -2.43
N GLN A 238 -13.99 1.08 -3.69
CA GLN A 238 -13.12 -0.04 -4.05
C GLN A 238 -11.69 0.15 -3.52
N LEU A 239 -11.13 1.35 -3.65
CA LEU A 239 -9.82 1.69 -3.11
C LEU A 239 -9.79 1.55 -1.58
N GLY A 240 -10.84 2.02 -0.89
CA GLY A 240 -10.99 1.81 0.55
C GLY A 240 -11.00 0.33 0.94
N MET A 241 -11.70 -0.51 0.18
CA MET A 241 -11.69 -1.96 0.38
C MET A 241 -10.31 -2.58 0.13
N PHE A 242 -9.54 -2.11 -0.85
CA PHE A 242 -8.17 -2.59 -1.07
C PHE A 242 -7.25 -2.25 0.11
N ILE A 243 -7.38 -1.05 0.68
CA ILE A 243 -6.67 -0.66 1.90
C ILE A 243 -7.03 -1.61 3.05
N TRP A 244 -8.32 -1.91 3.23
CA TRP A 244 -8.76 -2.85 4.26
C TRP A 244 -8.20 -4.26 4.02
N LYS A 245 -8.28 -4.79 2.79
CA LYS A 245 -7.70 -6.08 2.40
C LYS A 245 -6.20 -6.15 2.70
N PHE A 246 -5.48 -5.04 2.51
CA PHE A 246 -4.05 -4.93 2.77
C PHE A 246 -3.70 -4.97 4.27
N ILE A 247 -4.58 -4.44 5.12
CA ILE A 247 -4.43 -4.43 6.58
C ILE A 247 -4.85 -5.76 7.19
N ALA A 248 -6.00 -6.31 6.79
CA ALA A 248 -6.62 -7.47 7.42
C ALA A 248 -5.95 -8.81 7.05
N GLU A 249 -5.36 -8.93 5.84
CA GLU A 249 -4.66 -10.11 5.28
C GLU A 249 -5.48 -11.42 5.18
N ILE A 250 -6.60 -11.51 5.89
CA ILE A 250 -7.54 -12.63 5.96
C ILE A 250 -8.92 -12.10 5.61
N TRP A 251 -9.68 -12.89 4.86
CA TRP A 251 -11.09 -12.60 4.61
C TRP A 251 -11.90 -12.70 5.89
N SER A 252 -12.49 -11.57 6.30
CA SER A 252 -13.49 -11.51 7.36
C SER A 252 -14.90 -11.49 6.74
N LEU A 253 -15.89 -11.98 7.50
CA LEU A 253 -17.28 -11.99 7.04
C LEU A 253 -17.79 -10.57 6.65
N PRO A 254 -17.50 -9.49 7.42
CA PRO A 254 -17.90 -8.14 7.02
C PRO A 254 -17.26 -7.70 5.68
N LEU A 255 -15.99 -8.04 5.47
CA LEU A 255 -15.28 -7.70 4.22
C LEU A 255 -15.85 -8.47 3.03
N ALA A 256 -16.26 -9.72 3.22
CA ALA A 256 -16.92 -10.52 2.17
C ALA A 256 -18.30 -9.97 1.80
N ILE A 257 -19.10 -9.55 2.79
CA ILE A 257 -20.41 -8.91 2.56
C ILE A 257 -20.23 -7.58 1.82
N LEU A 258 -19.31 -6.72 2.28
CA LEU A 258 -19.02 -5.44 1.62
C LEU A 258 -18.57 -5.64 0.17
N ASN A 259 -17.72 -6.64 -0.08
CA ASN A 259 -17.27 -7.01 -1.42
C ASN A 259 -18.43 -7.50 -2.31
N ALA A 260 -19.39 -8.25 -1.76
CA ALA A 260 -20.59 -8.67 -2.47
C ALA A 260 -21.51 -7.48 -2.82
N VAL A 261 -21.73 -6.58 -1.86
CA VAL A 261 -22.52 -5.34 -2.08
C VAL A 261 -21.87 -4.47 -3.15
N TYR A 262 -20.54 -4.34 -3.12
CA TYR A 262 -19.79 -3.63 -4.15
C TYR A 262 -19.99 -4.26 -5.54
N TYR A 263 -19.87 -5.58 -5.66
CA TYR A 263 -20.08 -6.27 -6.94
C TYR A 263 -21.52 -6.14 -7.45
N ALA A 264 -22.51 -6.11 -6.55
CA ALA A 264 -23.89 -5.83 -6.93
C ALA A 264 -24.04 -4.39 -7.47
N ALA A 265 -23.48 -3.40 -6.78
CA ALA A 265 -23.55 -2.00 -7.18
C ALA A 265 -22.86 -1.73 -8.54
N ILE A 266 -21.66 -2.30 -8.76
CA ILE A 266 -20.95 -2.15 -10.04
C ILE A 266 -21.69 -2.88 -11.17
N CYS A 267 -22.31 -4.05 -10.91
CA CYS A 267 -23.15 -4.71 -11.90
C CYS A 267 -24.35 -3.86 -12.30
N ILE A 268 -25.04 -3.26 -11.33
CA ILE A 268 -26.18 -2.37 -11.60
C ILE A 268 -25.74 -1.20 -12.48
N LEU A 269 -24.62 -0.55 -12.14
CA LEU A 269 -24.08 0.56 -12.94
C LEU A 269 -23.76 0.12 -14.38
N VAL A 270 -23.05 -1.00 -14.55
CA VAL A 270 -22.69 -1.53 -15.88
C VAL A 270 -23.93 -1.89 -16.69
N ILE A 271 -24.94 -2.50 -16.07
CA ILE A 271 -26.22 -2.81 -16.74
C ILE A 271 -26.91 -1.52 -17.21
N MET A 272 -26.99 -0.51 -16.35
CA MET A 272 -27.56 0.80 -16.72
C MET A 272 -26.83 1.41 -17.91
N MET A 273 -25.49 1.41 -17.90
CA MET A 273 -24.68 1.91 -19.01
C MET A 273 -24.85 1.09 -20.30
N LEU A 274 -25.02 -0.23 -20.21
CA LEU A 274 -25.19 -1.08 -21.39
C LEU A 274 -26.56 -0.89 -22.06
N ILE A 275 -27.61 -0.74 -21.26
CA ILE A 275 -28.99 -0.49 -21.72
C ILE A 275 -29.12 0.92 -22.32
N ASP A 276 -28.32 1.88 -21.86
CA ASP A 276 -28.35 3.24 -22.37
C ASP A 276 -27.91 3.31 -23.85
N HIS A 277 -28.88 3.49 -24.73
CA HIS A 277 -28.66 3.61 -26.18
C HIS A 277 -27.94 4.90 -26.55
N ALA A 278 -28.11 5.98 -25.76
CA ALA A 278 -27.47 7.26 -26.01
C ALA A 278 -25.99 7.29 -25.58
N LEU A 279 -25.53 6.28 -24.85
CA LEU A 279 -24.15 6.20 -24.39
C LEU A 279 -23.17 5.87 -25.52
N VAL A 280 -23.60 5.15 -26.56
CA VAL A 280 -22.75 4.90 -27.74
C VAL A 280 -22.93 6.03 -28.72
N ASN A 281 -21.82 6.65 -29.12
CA ASN A 281 -21.83 7.73 -30.10
C ASN A 281 -22.39 7.22 -31.45
N PRO A 282 -23.47 7.80 -31.98
CA PRO A 282 -24.03 7.39 -33.28
C PRO A 282 -23.03 7.56 -34.44
N GLU A 283 -22.15 8.56 -34.36
CA GLU A 283 -21.10 8.80 -35.35
C GLU A 283 -20.04 7.70 -35.36
N PHE A 284 -19.78 7.08 -34.21
CA PHE A 284 -18.91 5.92 -34.14
C PHE A 284 -19.43 4.76 -35.00
N ILE A 285 -20.76 4.54 -35.00
CA ILE A 285 -21.42 3.47 -35.76
C ILE A 285 -21.31 3.75 -37.26
N SER A 286 -21.51 5.01 -37.68
CA SER A 286 -21.41 5.39 -39.09
C SER A 286 -19.97 5.28 -39.61
N VAL A 287 -18.99 5.71 -38.82
CA VAL A 287 -17.56 5.58 -39.15
C VAL A 287 -17.15 4.11 -39.22
N LEU A 288 -17.56 3.29 -38.25
CA LEU A 288 -17.25 1.86 -38.26
C LEU A 288 -17.87 1.12 -39.46
N SER A 289 -19.10 1.48 -39.84
CA SER A 289 -19.75 0.98 -41.05
C SER A 289 -18.97 1.33 -42.32
N SER A 290 -18.46 2.56 -42.41
CA SER A 290 -17.66 3.00 -43.55
C SER A 290 -16.33 2.23 -43.67
N ILE A 291 -15.66 1.95 -42.53
CA ILE A 291 -14.40 1.21 -42.48
C ILE A 291 -14.63 -0.27 -42.81
N ALA A 292 -15.67 -0.88 -42.22
CA ALA A 292 -15.99 -2.28 -42.42
C ALA A 292 -16.58 -2.59 -43.80
N LYS A 293 -17.07 -1.57 -44.52
CA LYS A 293 -17.81 -1.70 -45.80
C LYS A 293 -19.07 -2.56 -45.66
N VAL A 294 -19.75 -2.45 -44.53
CA VAL A 294 -20.97 -3.22 -44.19
C VAL A 294 -22.09 -2.25 -43.83
N PRO A 295 -23.38 -2.55 -44.11
CA PRO A 295 -24.50 -1.72 -43.68
C PRO A 295 -24.48 -1.35 -42.20
N ILE A 296 -24.93 -0.13 -41.88
CA ILE A 296 -25.04 0.41 -40.51
C ILE A 296 -25.84 -0.52 -39.59
N GLU A 297 -26.91 -1.14 -40.12
CA GLU A 297 -27.74 -2.09 -39.37
C GLU A 297 -26.92 -3.27 -38.84
N THR A 298 -26.03 -3.83 -39.65
CA THR A 298 -25.16 -4.95 -39.23
C THR A 298 -24.19 -4.53 -38.13
N VAL A 299 -23.60 -3.34 -38.25
CA VAL A 299 -22.67 -2.79 -37.24
C VAL A 299 -23.41 -2.51 -35.93
N SER A 300 -24.61 -1.95 -36.00
CA SER A 300 -25.46 -1.73 -34.82
C SER A 300 -25.81 -3.05 -34.13
N ALA A 301 -26.12 -4.10 -34.89
CA ALA A 301 -26.38 -5.43 -34.37
C ALA A 301 -25.13 -6.05 -33.72
N TRP A 302 -23.94 -5.82 -34.27
CA TRP A 302 -22.67 -6.24 -33.66
C TRP A 302 -22.41 -5.54 -32.34
N ILE A 303 -22.64 -4.23 -32.26
CA ILE A 303 -22.48 -3.46 -31.02
C ILE A 303 -23.47 -3.95 -29.96
N ILE A 304 -24.73 -4.18 -30.33
CA ILE A 304 -25.75 -4.72 -29.40
C ILE A 304 -25.34 -6.11 -28.90
N LYS A 305 -24.94 -7.02 -29.80
CA LYS A 305 -24.46 -8.36 -29.41
C LYS A 305 -23.20 -8.27 -28.53
N GLY A 306 -22.27 -7.38 -28.86
CA GLY A 306 -21.05 -7.13 -28.10
C GLY A 306 -21.36 -6.64 -26.68
N LYS A 307 -22.27 -5.67 -26.55
CA LYS A 307 -22.76 -5.19 -25.24
C LYS A 307 -23.35 -6.32 -24.40
N LEU A 308 -24.18 -7.19 -25.00
CA LEU A 308 -24.77 -8.32 -24.31
C LEU A 308 -23.73 -9.34 -23.84
N ILE A 309 -22.81 -9.74 -24.72
CA ILE A 309 -21.73 -10.68 -24.39
C ILE A 309 -20.86 -10.12 -23.26
N PHE A 310 -20.47 -8.84 -23.36
CA PHE A 310 -19.71 -8.16 -22.32
C PHE A 310 -20.47 -8.12 -20.98
N GLY A 311 -21.76 -7.76 -21.00
CA GLY A 311 -22.60 -7.74 -19.80
C GLY A 311 -22.71 -9.11 -19.12
N PHE A 312 -22.99 -10.17 -19.88
CA PHE A 312 -23.06 -11.53 -19.34
C PHE A 312 -21.72 -11.99 -18.76
N ALA A 313 -20.61 -11.75 -19.47
CA ALA A 313 -19.27 -12.10 -19.00
C ALA A 313 -18.91 -11.34 -17.71
N PHE A 314 -19.18 -10.04 -17.67
CA PHE A 314 -18.87 -9.19 -16.52
C PHE A 314 -19.68 -9.60 -15.27
N ILE A 315 -20.99 -9.82 -15.42
CA ILE A 315 -21.86 -10.26 -14.33
C ILE A 315 -21.45 -11.66 -13.86
N GLY A 316 -21.15 -12.58 -14.79
CA GLY A 316 -20.67 -13.92 -14.47
C GLY A 316 -19.37 -13.89 -13.64
N MET A 317 -18.42 -13.03 -14.02
CA MET A 317 -17.18 -12.83 -13.26
C MET A 317 -17.45 -12.28 -11.85
N CYS A 318 -18.28 -11.23 -11.74
CA CYS A 318 -18.64 -10.64 -10.45
C CYS A 318 -19.35 -11.63 -9.53
N ALA A 319 -20.27 -12.43 -10.08
CA ALA A 319 -20.99 -13.47 -9.34
C ALA A 319 -20.04 -14.57 -8.88
N TYR A 320 -19.12 -15.03 -9.74
CA TYR A 320 -18.12 -16.02 -9.39
C TYR A 320 -17.20 -15.53 -8.26
N ASP A 321 -16.65 -14.32 -8.37
CA ASP A 321 -15.76 -13.76 -7.36
C ASP A 321 -16.47 -13.51 -6.02
N SER A 322 -17.71 -13.02 -6.06
CA SER A 322 -18.54 -12.84 -4.87
C SER A 322 -18.83 -14.19 -4.18
N ALA A 323 -19.29 -15.20 -4.94
CA ALA A 323 -19.59 -16.53 -4.42
C ALA A 323 -18.34 -17.22 -3.86
N ARG A 324 -17.22 -17.17 -4.58
CA ARG A 324 -15.93 -17.72 -4.12
C ARG A 324 -15.48 -17.10 -2.79
N THR A 325 -15.65 -15.78 -2.66
CA THR A 325 -15.29 -15.04 -1.44
C THR A 325 -16.18 -15.42 -0.26
N LEU A 326 -17.50 -15.49 -0.47
CA LEU A 326 -18.46 -15.87 0.56
C LEU A 326 -18.29 -17.32 1.00
N LEU A 327 -18.10 -18.24 0.06
CA LEU A 327 -17.86 -19.66 0.35
C LEU A 327 -16.61 -19.85 1.22
N ARG A 328 -15.52 -19.12 0.92
CA ARG A 328 -14.29 -19.14 1.75
C ARG A 328 -14.55 -18.72 3.19
N CYS A 329 -15.39 -17.71 3.42
CA CYS A 329 -15.74 -17.25 4.77
C CYS A 329 -16.68 -18.20 5.50
N ILE A 330 -17.63 -18.83 4.80
CA ILE A 330 -18.63 -19.73 5.40
C ILE A 330 -18.05 -21.12 5.70
N SER A 331 -17.08 -21.59 4.91
CA SER A 331 -16.47 -22.92 5.09
C SER A 331 -15.44 -22.99 6.22
N LYS A 332 -15.33 -21.98 7.10
CA LYS A 332 -14.48 -22.07 8.28
C LYS A 332 -14.95 -23.24 9.16
N PRO A 333 -14.15 -24.30 9.39
CA PRO A 333 -14.40 -25.17 10.54
C PRO A 333 -14.25 -24.31 11.80
N LYS A 334 -15.22 -24.45 12.72
CA LYS A 334 -15.23 -23.76 14.01
C LYS A 334 -14.06 -24.17 14.89
#